data_AF-A0A0U3M7H4-F1
#
_entry.id   AF-A0A0U3M7H4-F1
#
_cell.length_a   1.000
_cell.length_b   1.000
_cell.length_c   1.000
_cell.angle_alpha   90.00
_cell.angle_beta   90.00
_cell.angle_gamma   90.00
#
_symmetry.space_group_name_H-M   'P 1'
#
loop_
_entity.id
_entity.type
_entity.pdbx_description
1 polymer ?
#
loop_
_entity_poly.entity_id
_entity_poly.type
_entity_poly.pdbx_seq_one_letter_code
_entity_poly.pdbx_strand_id
1 'polypeptide(L)'
;MTIPPRLIPLLEQFDFACERLLARLAGPVMDSGNGVDIGVTPLGDDEYLWEPVPDCWSVRRRGDGPGARATALAGVGDWGRDTADSPHPFPPPFTTIAWRLSHLSEMLALRADHTHGGKTLAREDYRTPGDAAGAVAALETSSAAWREALLTADDKALDTVGYSTYPNGSDAEDLFVDTVWWVNQEVLHHGAEIALLRDLYRARPS
;
A
#
# COMPACT_ATOMS: atom_id res chain seq x y z
N MET A 1 -17.84 11.46 17.39
CA MET A 1 -17.87 12.76 16.68
C MET A 1 -18.59 12.55 15.35
N THR A 2 -19.27 13.57 14.82
CA THR A 2 -19.89 13.47 13.49
C THR A 2 -18.80 13.61 12.43
N ILE A 3 -18.80 12.74 11.42
CA ILE A 3 -17.83 12.81 10.31
C ILE A 3 -18.03 14.14 9.57
N PRO A 4 -16.96 14.93 9.33
CA PRO A 4 -17.06 16.17 8.56
C PRO A 4 -17.64 15.93 7.16
N PRO A 5 -18.57 16.75 6.66
CA PRO A 5 -19.15 16.56 5.32
C PRO A 5 -18.12 16.49 4.19
N ARG A 6 -16.98 17.20 4.33
CA ARG A 6 -15.87 17.19 3.37
C ARG A 6 -15.09 15.87 3.33
N LEU A 7 -15.10 15.12 4.44
CA LEU A 7 -14.41 13.84 4.54
C LEU A 7 -15.24 12.67 4.01
N ILE A 8 -16.57 12.76 4.05
CA ILE A 8 -17.49 11.70 3.61
C ILE A 8 -17.12 11.12 2.22
N PRO A 9 -17.03 11.92 1.14
CA PRO A 9 -16.74 11.36 -0.18
C PRO A 9 -15.32 10.77 -0.30
N LEU A 10 -14.35 11.29 0.46
CA LEU A 10 -13.00 10.76 0.50
C LEU A 10 -12.94 9.42 1.26
N LEU A 11 -13.71 9.31 2.34
CA LEU A 11 -13.83 8.08 3.12
C LEU A 11 -14.55 6.99 2.32
N GLU A 12 -15.63 7.33 1.62
CA GLU A 12 -16.34 6.39 0.73
C GLU A 12 -15.43 5.89 -0.40
N GLN A 13 -14.64 6.79 -1.01
CA GLN A 13 -13.67 6.39 -2.04
C GLN A 13 -12.58 5.47 -1.47
N PHE A 14 -12.05 5.80 -0.29
CA PHE A 14 -11.04 4.97 0.38
C PHE A 14 -11.59 3.58 0.70
N ASP A 15 -12.75 3.52 1.35
CA ASP A 15 -13.43 2.28 1.76
C ASP A 15 -13.67 1.39 0.53
N PHE A 16 -14.24 1.95 -0.54
CA PHE A 16 -14.49 1.21 -1.78
C PHE A 16 -13.20 0.74 -2.47
N ALA A 17 -12.15 1.56 -2.49
CA ALA A 17 -10.87 1.19 -3.09
C ALA A 17 -10.20 0.04 -2.33
N CYS A 18 -10.21 0.10 -0.99
CA CYS A 18 -9.69 -0.95 -0.13
C CYS A 18 -10.50 -2.24 -0.24
N GLU A 19 -11.84 -2.16 -0.19
CA GLU A 19 -12.73 -3.31 -0.38
C GLU A 19 -12.46 -4.00 -1.71
N ARG A 20 -12.42 -3.25 -2.81
CA ARG A 20 -12.19 -3.82 -4.15
C ARG A 20 -10.81 -4.47 -4.27
N LEU A 21 -9.77 -3.85 -3.70
CA LEU A 21 -8.42 -4.42 -3.72
C LEU A 21 -8.34 -5.69 -2.85
N LEU A 22 -8.85 -5.64 -1.61
CA LEU A 22 -8.84 -6.79 -0.70
C LEU A 22 -9.66 -7.96 -1.22
N ALA A 23 -10.86 -7.73 -1.76
CA ALA A 23 -11.68 -8.76 -2.38
C ALA A 23 -10.94 -9.42 -3.57
N ARG A 24 -10.26 -8.60 -4.39
CA ARG A 24 -9.44 -9.10 -5.50
C ARG A 24 -8.21 -9.87 -5.04
N LEU A 25 -7.73 -9.68 -3.81
CA LEU A 25 -6.59 -10.41 -3.24
C LEU A 25 -7.02 -11.70 -2.54
N ALA A 26 -8.03 -11.63 -1.69
CA ALA A 26 -8.47 -12.73 -0.83
C ALA A 26 -9.44 -13.70 -1.52
N GLY A 27 -10.26 -13.23 -2.47
CA GLY A 27 -11.38 -14.02 -3.00
C GLY A 27 -12.43 -14.36 -1.92
N PRO A 28 -13.33 -15.33 -2.16
CA PRO A 28 -13.49 -16.11 -3.39
C PRO A 28 -14.25 -15.35 -4.50
N VAL A 29 -14.79 -14.17 -4.19
CA VAL A 29 -15.49 -13.32 -5.15
C VAL A 29 -15.10 -11.86 -4.99
N MET A 30 -15.29 -11.06 -6.05
CA MET A 30 -15.26 -9.61 -6.00
C MET A 30 -16.38 -9.03 -6.88
N ASP A 31 -16.81 -7.80 -6.61
CA ASP A 31 -17.66 -7.06 -7.55
C ASP A 31 -16.85 -6.74 -8.82
N SER A 32 -17.41 -7.08 -9.99
CA SER A 32 -16.84 -6.76 -11.31
C SER A 32 -16.88 -5.27 -11.68
N GLY A 33 -17.40 -4.41 -10.81
CA GLY A 33 -17.55 -2.97 -10.98
C GLY A 33 -18.95 -2.54 -11.43
N ASN A 34 -19.92 -3.46 -11.45
CA ASN A 34 -21.31 -3.20 -11.82
C ASN A 34 -22.33 -3.86 -10.87
N GLY A 35 -21.90 -4.31 -9.70
CA GLY A 35 -22.73 -5.01 -8.72
C GLY A 35 -22.84 -6.52 -8.94
N VAL A 36 -22.06 -7.10 -9.87
CA VAL A 36 -22.07 -8.54 -10.14
C VAL A 36 -20.80 -9.19 -9.60
N ASP A 37 -20.99 -10.20 -8.75
CA ASP A 37 -19.90 -11.03 -8.21
C ASP A 37 -19.25 -11.87 -9.31
N ILE A 38 -17.91 -11.85 -9.34
CA ILE A 38 -17.09 -12.74 -10.18
C ILE A 38 -16.13 -13.55 -9.31
N GLY A 39 -15.86 -14.79 -9.72
CA GLY A 39 -14.94 -15.67 -9.01
C GLY A 39 -13.49 -15.17 -9.05
N VAL A 40 -12.82 -15.21 -7.89
CA VAL A 40 -11.43 -14.80 -7.69
C VAL A 40 -10.69 -15.91 -6.96
N THR A 41 -9.58 -16.35 -7.53
CA THR A 41 -8.64 -17.22 -6.83
C THR A 41 -7.84 -16.39 -5.82
N PRO A 42 -7.75 -16.81 -4.55
CA PRO A 42 -6.93 -16.14 -3.55
C PRO A 42 -5.47 -15.99 -4.03
N LEU A 43 -4.81 -14.90 -3.64
CA LEU A 43 -3.39 -14.68 -3.95
C LEU A 43 -2.53 -15.78 -3.31
N GLY A 44 -1.76 -16.50 -4.14
CA GLY A 44 -0.80 -17.50 -3.68
C GLY A 44 0.63 -16.96 -3.65
N ASP A 45 1.52 -17.61 -2.91
CA ASP A 45 2.92 -17.18 -2.75
C ASP A 45 3.68 -17.10 -4.08
N ASP A 46 3.42 -18.05 -5.00
CA ASP A 46 4.03 -18.04 -6.33
C ASP A 46 3.63 -16.81 -7.16
N GLU A 47 2.41 -16.29 -6.98
CA GLU A 47 1.91 -15.07 -7.61
C GLU A 47 2.44 -13.83 -6.91
N TYR A 48 2.45 -13.84 -5.58
CA TYR A 48 2.96 -12.76 -4.76
C TYR A 48 4.44 -12.44 -5.08
N LEU A 49 5.28 -13.47 -5.20
CA LEU A 49 6.72 -13.35 -5.48
C LEU A 49 7.06 -13.37 -6.98
N TRP A 50 6.08 -13.37 -7.87
CA TRP A 50 6.33 -13.43 -9.31
C TRP A 50 7.03 -12.17 -9.83
N GLU A 51 8.16 -12.37 -10.51
CA GLU A 51 8.92 -11.32 -11.20
C GLU A 51 8.58 -11.35 -12.71
N PRO A 52 7.74 -10.42 -13.22
CA PRO A 52 7.26 -10.46 -14.60
C PRO A 52 8.28 -9.97 -15.63
N VAL A 53 9.31 -9.24 -15.19
CA VAL A 53 10.39 -8.74 -16.02
C VAL A 53 11.73 -8.89 -15.28
N PRO A 54 12.85 -9.05 -16.00
CA PRO A 54 14.18 -9.03 -15.38
C PRO A 54 14.42 -7.73 -14.61
N ASP A 55 15.23 -7.82 -13.56
CA ASP A 55 15.71 -6.68 -12.78
C ASP A 55 14.60 -5.80 -12.18
N CYS A 56 13.41 -6.38 -11.96
CA CYS A 56 12.33 -5.74 -11.24
C CYS A 56 12.63 -5.62 -9.74
N TRP A 57 11.96 -4.69 -9.08
CA TRP A 57 11.99 -4.52 -7.63
C TRP A 57 10.91 -5.35 -6.97
N SER A 58 11.32 -6.13 -5.96
CA SER A 58 10.44 -7.06 -5.24
C SER A 58 10.63 -6.96 -3.73
N VAL A 59 9.98 -7.87 -3.00
CA VAL A 59 10.32 -8.19 -1.61
C VAL A 59 11.28 -9.36 -1.63
N ARG A 60 12.39 -9.25 -0.89
CA ARG A 60 13.49 -10.21 -0.89
C ARG A 60 13.87 -10.62 0.51
N ARG A 61 14.39 -11.84 0.65
CA ARG A 61 15.02 -12.25 1.91
C ARG A 61 16.27 -11.43 2.12
N ARG A 62 16.45 -10.93 3.33
CA ARG A 62 17.59 -10.10 3.69
C ARG A 62 18.93 -10.84 3.52
N GLY A 63 18.93 -12.16 3.73
CA GLY A 63 20.10 -13.02 3.50
C GLY A 63 20.53 -13.11 2.03
N ASP A 64 19.63 -12.84 1.09
CA ASP A 64 19.91 -12.89 -0.35
C ASP A 64 20.34 -11.53 -0.92
N GLY A 65 20.17 -10.45 -0.12
CA GLY A 65 20.50 -9.08 -0.51
C GLY A 65 19.45 -8.42 -1.42
N PRO A 66 19.65 -7.13 -1.75
CA PRO A 66 18.79 -6.41 -2.69
C PRO A 66 18.94 -6.94 -4.13
N GLY A 67 17.92 -6.71 -4.95
CA GLY A 67 17.95 -7.05 -6.37
C GLY A 67 18.96 -6.19 -7.15
N ALA A 68 19.27 -6.58 -8.40
CA ALA A 68 20.33 -5.96 -9.21
C ALA A 68 20.22 -4.43 -9.39
N ARG A 69 19.00 -3.88 -9.30
CA ARG A 69 18.72 -2.45 -9.46
C ARG A 69 18.39 -1.73 -8.15
N ALA A 70 18.49 -2.41 -7.01
CA ALA A 70 18.29 -1.86 -5.68
C ALA A 70 19.62 -1.77 -4.93
N THR A 71 19.76 -0.80 -4.03
CA THR A 71 20.99 -0.63 -3.22
C THR A 71 20.78 -1.05 -1.77
N ALA A 72 19.53 -1.21 -1.34
CA ALA A 72 19.18 -1.62 0.02
C ALA A 72 17.82 -2.34 0.06
N LEU A 73 17.53 -2.92 1.23
CA LEU A 73 16.22 -3.51 1.56
C LEU A 73 15.60 -2.72 2.71
N ALA A 74 14.48 -2.04 2.44
CA ALA A 74 13.71 -1.29 3.43
C ALA A 74 13.02 -2.21 4.44
N GLY A 75 12.80 -1.69 5.66
CA GLY A 75 12.16 -2.40 6.76
C GLY A 75 13.08 -3.29 7.59
N VAL A 76 12.49 -4.04 8.52
CA VAL A 76 13.17 -4.93 9.48
C VAL A 76 12.73 -6.38 9.33
N GLY A 77 13.56 -7.29 9.86
CA GLY A 77 13.31 -8.73 9.90
C GLY A 77 13.94 -9.47 8.72
N ASP A 78 13.45 -10.69 8.49
CA ASP A 78 14.04 -11.63 7.53
C ASP A 78 13.78 -11.23 6.07
N TRP A 79 12.79 -10.39 5.84
CA TRP A 79 12.41 -9.88 4.53
C TRP A 79 12.50 -8.36 4.50
N GLY A 80 12.71 -7.80 3.32
CA GLY A 80 12.68 -6.37 3.07
C GLY A 80 12.30 -6.05 1.64
N ARG A 81 11.87 -4.81 1.41
CA ARG A 81 11.46 -4.32 0.09
C ARG A 81 12.65 -3.67 -0.62
N ASP A 82 12.88 -4.04 -1.89
CA ASP A 82 13.90 -3.39 -2.73
C ASP A 82 13.71 -1.87 -2.72
N THR A 83 14.80 -1.15 -2.45
CA THR A 83 14.84 0.31 -2.45
C THR A 83 16.20 0.83 -2.88
N ALA A 84 16.25 2.12 -3.20
CA ALA A 84 17.50 2.84 -3.42
C ALA A 84 17.37 4.27 -2.90
N ASP A 85 18.44 4.76 -2.29
CA ASP A 85 18.56 6.15 -1.83
C ASP A 85 18.58 7.13 -3.01
N SER A 86 18.38 8.40 -2.72
CA SER A 86 18.43 9.45 -3.75
C SER A 86 19.87 9.62 -4.29
N PRO A 87 20.06 9.74 -5.62
CA PRO A 87 19.01 9.79 -6.64
C PRO A 87 18.43 8.41 -6.96
N HIS A 88 17.10 8.35 -7.09
CA HIS A 88 16.42 7.12 -7.49
C HIS A 88 16.87 6.64 -8.88
N PRO A 89 16.89 5.32 -9.14
CA PRO A 89 17.31 4.79 -10.43
C PRO A 89 16.46 5.32 -11.59
N PHE A 90 17.12 5.64 -12.70
CA PHE A 90 16.46 6.00 -13.95
C PHE A 90 16.87 5.02 -15.07
N PRO A 91 15.91 4.49 -15.86
CA PRO A 91 14.46 4.60 -15.68
C PRO A 91 13.98 3.94 -14.38
N PRO A 92 12.82 4.34 -13.80
CA PRO A 92 12.29 3.67 -12.62
C PRO A 92 12.18 2.15 -12.83
N PRO A 93 12.61 1.32 -11.86
CA PRO A 93 12.46 -0.13 -11.98
C PRO A 93 10.99 -0.54 -11.98
N PHE A 94 10.66 -1.58 -12.75
CA PHE A 94 9.35 -2.21 -12.63
C PHE A 94 9.23 -2.83 -11.24
N THR A 95 8.09 -2.69 -10.55
CA THR A 95 7.88 -3.26 -9.22
C THR A 95 6.99 -4.51 -9.30
N THR A 96 7.04 -5.44 -8.35
CA THR A 96 6.18 -6.64 -8.32
C THR A 96 4.88 -6.42 -7.54
N ILE A 97 4.02 -7.45 -7.45
CA ILE A 97 2.86 -7.46 -6.52
C ILE A 97 3.37 -7.35 -5.09
N ALA A 98 4.35 -8.16 -4.71
CA ALA A 98 4.99 -8.10 -3.40
C ALA A 98 5.49 -6.71 -3.03
N TRP A 99 6.21 -6.04 -3.93
CA TRP A 99 6.71 -4.70 -3.69
C TRP A 99 5.57 -3.69 -3.44
N ARG A 100 4.50 -3.74 -4.25
CA ARG A 100 3.36 -2.81 -4.15
C ARG A 100 2.53 -3.03 -2.90
N LEU A 101 2.30 -4.28 -2.50
CA LEU A 101 1.58 -4.57 -1.25
C LEU A 101 2.38 -4.12 -0.01
N SER A 102 3.70 -4.36 -0.02
CA SER A 102 4.59 -3.84 1.03
C SER A 102 4.57 -2.30 1.06
N HIS A 103 4.68 -1.64 -0.11
CA HIS A 103 4.59 -0.17 -0.23
C HIS A 103 3.29 0.37 0.35
N LEU A 104 2.13 -0.11 -0.12
CA LEU A 104 0.83 0.36 0.34
C LEU A 104 0.65 0.16 1.85
N SER A 105 1.02 -1.02 2.36
CA SER A 105 0.82 -1.35 3.76
C SER A 105 1.73 -0.53 4.69
N GLU A 106 3.01 -0.34 4.31
CA GLU A 106 3.95 0.56 4.99
C GLU A 106 3.42 2.00 4.98
N MET A 107 3.02 2.49 3.80
CA MET A 107 2.54 3.84 3.57
C MET A 107 1.33 4.19 4.45
N LEU A 108 0.35 3.29 4.51
CA LEU A 108 -0.86 3.45 5.32
C LEU A 108 -0.56 3.34 6.83
N ALA A 109 0.24 2.35 7.24
CA ALA A 109 0.57 2.14 8.65
C ALA A 109 1.35 3.32 9.24
N LEU A 110 2.37 3.81 8.54
CA LEU A 110 3.17 4.94 9.00
C LEU A 110 2.33 6.22 9.00
N ARG A 111 1.51 6.48 7.98
CA ARG A 111 0.64 7.67 7.99
C ARG A 111 -0.40 7.62 9.10
N ALA A 112 -0.96 6.46 9.43
CA ALA A 112 -1.85 6.31 10.58
C ALA A 112 -1.14 6.69 11.88
N ASP A 113 0.07 6.15 12.11
CA ASP A 113 0.86 6.45 13.31
C ASP A 113 1.23 7.94 13.41
N HIS A 114 1.61 8.56 12.28
CA HIS A 114 2.00 9.97 12.24
C HIS A 114 0.83 10.96 12.24
N THR A 115 -0.41 10.47 12.15
CA THR A 115 -1.62 11.29 12.17
C THR A 115 -2.33 11.23 13.53
N HIS A 116 -2.58 10.01 14.02
CA HIS A 116 -3.34 9.79 15.26
C HIS A 116 -2.62 8.90 16.28
N GLY A 117 -1.50 8.28 15.90
CA GLY A 117 -0.73 7.38 16.77
C GLY A 117 0.40 8.07 17.56
N GLY A 118 1.48 7.32 17.76
CA GLY A 118 2.64 7.73 18.56
C GLY A 118 3.63 8.63 17.82
N LYS A 119 3.54 8.70 16.48
CA LYS A 119 4.44 9.46 15.59
C LYS A 119 5.90 8.99 15.70
N THR A 120 6.09 7.70 15.89
CA THR A 120 7.41 7.07 16.10
C THR A 120 7.77 6.07 15.03
N LEU A 121 6.79 5.53 14.29
CA LEU A 121 7.04 4.47 13.33
C LEU A 121 7.85 5.01 12.14
N ALA A 122 9.03 4.43 11.92
CA ALA A 122 9.87 4.75 10.78
C ALA A 122 9.89 3.61 9.75
N ARG A 123 10.37 3.89 8.54
CA ARG A 123 10.40 2.89 7.44
C ARG A 123 11.25 1.69 7.79
N GLU A 124 12.33 1.92 8.51
CA GLU A 124 13.26 0.94 9.04
C GLU A 124 12.62 0.00 10.08
N ASP A 125 11.54 0.41 10.75
CA ASP A 125 10.83 -0.41 11.74
C ASP A 125 9.76 -1.31 11.10
N TYR A 126 9.36 -1.01 9.85
CA TYR A 126 8.27 -1.71 9.20
C TYR A 126 8.67 -3.15 8.81
N ARG A 127 7.86 -4.13 9.21
CA ARG A 127 8.11 -5.55 8.92
C ARG A 127 7.34 -5.98 7.67
N THR A 128 8.05 -6.21 6.57
CA THR A 128 7.43 -6.67 5.32
C THR A 128 7.20 -8.19 5.35
N PRO A 129 5.99 -8.68 5.06
CA PRO A 129 5.70 -10.11 4.93
C PRO A 129 6.39 -10.76 3.72
N GLY A 130 6.87 -11.99 3.90
CA GLY A 130 7.50 -12.79 2.85
C GLY A 130 6.55 -13.69 2.07
N ASP A 131 5.26 -13.71 2.43
CA ASP A 131 4.22 -14.58 1.87
C ASP A 131 2.95 -13.79 1.57
N ALA A 132 2.09 -14.37 0.73
CA ALA A 132 0.87 -13.73 0.23
C ALA A 132 -0.14 -13.46 1.36
N ALA A 133 -0.33 -14.44 2.24
CA ALA A 133 -1.30 -14.35 3.34
C ALA A 133 -0.96 -13.21 4.31
N GLY A 134 0.32 -13.11 4.70
CA GLY A 134 0.83 -12.03 5.53
C GLY A 134 0.75 -10.67 4.85
N ALA A 135 1.00 -10.60 3.54
CA ALA A 135 0.88 -9.36 2.79
C ALA A 135 -0.57 -8.83 2.72
N VAL A 136 -1.55 -9.74 2.54
CA VAL A 136 -2.97 -9.38 2.58
C VAL A 136 -3.38 -8.92 3.99
N ALA A 137 -2.97 -9.66 5.04
CA ALA A 137 -3.26 -9.27 6.42
C ALA A 137 -2.61 -7.93 6.82
N ALA A 138 -1.42 -7.63 6.31
CA ALA A 138 -0.76 -6.35 6.50
C ALA A 138 -1.53 -5.20 5.83
N LEU A 139 -2.04 -5.41 4.60
CA LEU A 139 -2.87 -4.42 3.91
C LEU A 139 -4.19 -4.18 4.65
N GLU A 140 -4.85 -5.23 5.12
CA GLU A 140 -6.08 -5.12 5.91
C GLU A 140 -5.83 -4.32 7.20
N THR A 141 -4.80 -4.68 7.96
CA THR A 141 -4.45 -4.01 9.22
C THR A 141 -4.11 -2.53 9.00
N SER A 142 -3.28 -2.24 7.99
CA SER A 142 -2.81 -0.88 7.73
C SER A 142 -3.90 0.03 7.15
N SER A 143 -4.75 -0.50 6.27
CA SER A 143 -5.93 0.24 5.76
C SER A 143 -6.94 0.53 6.86
N ALA A 144 -7.19 -0.42 7.77
CA ALA A 144 -8.02 -0.19 8.94
C ALA A 144 -7.44 0.90 9.85
N ALA A 145 -6.13 0.87 10.15
CA ALA A 145 -5.48 1.88 10.97
C ALA A 145 -5.55 3.29 10.35
N TRP A 146 -5.35 3.40 9.03
CA TRP A 146 -5.52 4.69 8.34
C TRP A 146 -6.96 5.17 8.41
N ARG A 147 -7.93 4.28 8.15
CA ARG A 147 -9.36 4.59 8.26
C ARG A 147 -9.73 5.08 9.66
N GLU A 148 -9.21 4.45 10.70
CA GLU A 148 -9.40 4.90 12.08
C GLU A 148 -8.86 6.33 12.28
N ALA A 149 -7.66 6.63 11.78
CA ALA A 149 -7.12 7.99 11.83
C ALA A 149 -8.06 9.00 11.16
N LEU A 150 -8.61 8.69 9.97
CA LEU A 150 -9.59 9.53 9.28
C LEU A 150 -10.85 9.78 10.13
N LEU A 151 -11.38 8.75 10.79
CA LEU A 151 -12.59 8.86 11.62
C LEU A 151 -12.42 9.74 12.86
N THR A 152 -11.17 10.02 13.26
CA THR A 152 -10.88 10.94 14.37
C THR A 152 -10.75 12.41 13.94
N ALA A 153 -10.65 12.67 12.64
CA ALA A 153 -10.45 14.02 12.11
C ALA A 153 -11.76 14.83 12.09
N ASP A 154 -11.71 16.05 12.62
CA ASP A 154 -12.75 17.06 12.50
C ASP A 154 -12.44 18.07 11.37
N ASP A 155 -13.33 19.02 11.12
CA ASP A 155 -13.11 20.05 10.09
C ASP A 155 -11.81 20.85 10.31
N LYS A 156 -11.43 21.08 11.57
CA LYS A 156 -10.19 21.80 11.89
C LYS A 156 -8.96 20.95 11.53
N ALA A 157 -8.99 19.64 11.80
CA ALA A 157 -7.93 18.73 11.41
C ALA A 157 -7.74 18.74 9.89
N LEU A 158 -8.84 18.68 9.12
CA LEU A 158 -8.80 18.74 7.65
C LEU A 158 -8.11 20.01 7.11
N ASP A 159 -8.30 21.15 7.78
CA ASP A 159 -7.72 22.45 7.43
C ASP A 159 -6.32 22.70 8.04
N THR A 160 -5.77 21.74 8.79
CA THR A 160 -4.48 21.89 9.44
C THR A 160 -3.35 21.42 8.52
N VAL A 161 -2.42 22.33 8.20
CA VAL A 161 -1.15 21.98 7.55
C VAL A 161 -0.29 21.17 8.50
N GLY A 162 0.26 20.04 8.04
CA GLY A 162 1.11 19.19 8.86
C GLY A 162 0.38 18.49 10.00
N TYR A 163 -0.93 18.26 9.86
CA TYR A 163 -1.69 17.44 10.80
C TYR A 163 -1.12 16.02 10.86
N SER A 164 -0.84 15.44 9.69
CA SER A 164 0.03 14.27 9.56
C SER A 164 1.48 14.73 9.52
N THR A 165 2.34 14.12 10.33
CA THR A 165 3.77 14.44 10.39
C THR A 165 4.63 13.36 9.74
N TYR A 166 4.08 12.62 8.76
CA TYR A 166 4.80 11.53 8.11
C TYR A 166 6.11 12.03 7.48
N PRO A 167 7.28 11.44 7.84
CA PRO A 167 8.57 12.06 7.55
C PRO A 167 9.09 11.82 6.12
N ASN A 168 8.43 10.98 5.32
CA ASN A 168 8.90 10.61 3.98
C ASN A 168 7.94 11.05 2.86
N GLY A 169 7.19 12.14 3.10
CA GLY A 169 6.28 12.76 2.15
C GLY A 169 6.15 14.27 2.39
N SER A 170 5.29 14.93 1.63
CA SER A 170 4.95 16.35 1.80
C SER A 170 3.92 16.59 2.91
N ASP A 171 3.53 15.56 3.66
CA ASP A 171 2.49 15.60 4.68
C ASP A 171 2.64 16.77 5.69
N ALA A 172 3.88 17.11 6.08
CA ALA A 172 4.16 18.23 6.99
C ALA A 172 3.90 19.63 6.39
N GLU A 173 3.81 19.72 5.06
CA GLU A 173 3.66 20.95 4.28
C GLU A 173 2.26 21.08 3.65
N ASP A 174 1.50 19.99 3.60
CA ASP A 174 0.17 19.91 2.98
C ASP A 174 -0.96 20.06 4.01
N LEU A 175 -2.12 20.55 3.54
CA LEU A 175 -3.36 20.43 4.29
C LEU A 175 -3.71 18.96 4.48
N PHE A 176 -4.24 18.59 5.64
CA PHE A 176 -4.59 17.19 5.88
C PHE A 176 -5.57 16.63 4.85
N VAL A 177 -6.55 17.43 4.41
CA VAL A 177 -7.50 17.01 3.35
C VAL A 177 -6.80 16.65 2.03
N ASP A 178 -5.72 17.34 1.69
CA ASP A 178 -4.94 17.06 0.48
C ASP A 178 -4.12 15.77 0.64
N THR A 179 -3.60 15.52 1.85
CA THR A 179 -2.99 14.22 2.20
C THR A 179 -3.99 13.08 2.07
N VAL A 180 -5.22 13.23 2.59
CA VAL A 180 -6.27 12.20 2.46
C VAL A 180 -6.58 11.93 0.99
N TRP A 181 -6.77 12.98 0.19
CA TRP A 181 -6.99 12.85 -1.24
C TRP A 181 -5.85 12.12 -1.95
N TRP A 182 -4.59 12.46 -1.62
CA TRP A 182 -3.41 11.85 -2.21
C TRP A 182 -3.26 10.37 -1.82
N VAL A 183 -3.52 10.00 -0.56
CA VAL A 183 -3.49 8.60 -0.12
C VAL A 183 -4.52 7.75 -0.88
N ASN A 184 -5.71 8.30 -1.17
CA ASN A 184 -6.67 7.62 -2.03
C ASN A 184 -6.13 7.38 -3.44
N GLN A 185 -5.38 8.34 -4.01
CA GLN A 185 -4.75 8.16 -5.32
C GLN A 185 -3.74 7.02 -5.30
N GLU A 186 -2.91 6.90 -4.27
CA GLU A 186 -1.93 5.81 -4.14
C GLU A 186 -2.60 4.43 -4.09
N VAL A 187 -3.67 4.29 -3.29
CA VAL A 187 -4.41 3.02 -3.19
C VAL A 187 -5.04 2.64 -4.53
N LEU A 188 -5.66 3.61 -5.22
CA LEU A 188 -6.26 3.38 -6.54
C LEU A 188 -5.21 3.05 -7.60
N HIS A 189 -4.10 3.80 -7.62
CA HIS A 189 -3.01 3.64 -8.57
C HIS A 189 -2.37 2.25 -8.45
N HIS A 190 -1.83 1.92 -7.27
CA HIS A 190 -1.16 0.64 -7.07
C HIS A 190 -2.14 -0.54 -7.04
N GLY A 191 -3.39 -0.32 -6.59
CA GLY A 191 -4.43 -1.35 -6.66
C GLY A 191 -4.77 -1.74 -8.11
N ALA A 192 -4.80 -0.78 -9.05
CA ALA A 192 -4.98 -1.07 -10.46
C ALA A 192 -3.79 -1.81 -11.08
N GLU A 193 -2.55 -1.45 -10.70
CA GLU A 193 -1.35 -2.14 -11.16
C GLU A 193 -1.28 -3.58 -10.65
N ILE A 194 -1.63 -3.82 -9.38
CA ILE A 194 -1.76 -5.15 -8.80
C ILE A 194 -2.81 -5.94 -9.59
N ALA A 195 -3.99 -5.36 -9.87
CA ALA A 195 -5.02 -6.03 -10.64
C ALA A 195 -4.53 -6.47 -12.03
N LEU A 196 -3.83 -5.58 -12.74
CA LEU A 196 -3.21 -5.89 -14.03
C LEU A 196 -2.20 -7.03 -13.92
N LEU A 197 -1.33 -7.00 -12.91
CA LEU A 197 -0.33 -8.05 -12.69
C LEU A 197 -0.95 -9.40 -12.39
N ARG A 198 -2.04 -9.44 -11.61
CA ARG A 198 -2.79 -10.69 -11.36
C ARG A 198 -3.36 -11.27 -12.65
N ASP A 199 -3.91 -10.40 -13.51
CA ASP A 199 -4.45 -10.82 -14.80
C ASP A 199 -3.36 -11.34 -15.74
N LEU A 200 -2.19 -10.70 -15.76
CA LEU A 200 -1.01 -11.16 -16.51
C LEU A 200 -0.48 -12.50 -15.97
N TYR A 201 -0.40 -12.66 -14.65
CA TYR A 201 0.02 -13.92 -14.01
C TYR A 201 -0.88 -15.07 -14.45
N ARG A 202 -2.21 -14.88 -14.43
CA ARG A 202 -3.18 -15.90 -14.85
C ARG A 202 -3.08 -16.23 -16.35
N ALA A 203 -2.75 -15.25 -17.19
CA ALA A 203 -2.69 -15.41 -18.64
C ALA A 203 -1.35 -15.95 -19.17
N ARG A 204 -0.32 -16.08 -18.31
CA ARG A 204 1.01 -16.48 -18.74
C ARG A 204 1.01 -17.93 -19.29
N PRO A 205 1.88 -18.23 -20.26
CA PRO A 205 2.12 -19.61 -20.68
C PRO A 205 2.62 -20.45 -19.51
N SER A 206 2.12 -21.69 -19.42
CA SER A 206 2.64 -22.69 -18.47
C SER A 206 4.05 -23.15 -18.85
#